data_AF-A0A226DSI3-F1
#
_entry.id   AF-A0A226DSI3-F1
#
_cell.length_a   1.000
_cell.length_b   1.000
_cell.length_c   1.000
_cell.angle_alpha   90.00
_cell.angle_beta   90.00
_cell.angle_gamma   90.00
#
_symmetry.space_group_name_H-M   'P 1'
#
loop_
_entity.id
_entity.type
_entity.pdbx_description
1 polymer ?
#
loop_
_entity_poly.entity_id
_entity_poly.type
_entity_poly.pdbx_seq_one_letter_code
_entity_poly.pdbx_strand_id
1 'polypeptide(L)'
;MAMRYQTLDLGIGGDGVPRYLKTLMFYWKLVERLHWMVAYFAQSAKLFRDYRHVAQIWISSIPGLDFANMSNIMAHETSVILLLNNESARFLEIMSTCETGYMDTRQNVADLLPYLNDNAFNKKFVAVDDGFFMQNEGWSGDPVMDAFAYKRLKFVISSGIYAYWNAWYRRIKPFKLFHHYDKWTHPTIEAFTKLDFNSKVATGFYVYGICLLFCLLVLCLELVVKFGSVHGNFRKLITGMRKTIDVQCKSDNCANMYYR
;
A
#
# COMPACT_ATOMS: atom_id res chain seq x y z
N MET A 1 3.66 -6.01 24.19
CA MET A 1 3.81 -5.68 22.75
C MET A 1 5.30 -5.60 22.44
N ALA A 2 5.75 -6.12 21.32
CA ALA A 2 7.13 -6.04 20.88
C ALA A 2 7.24 -5.13 19.65
N MET A 3 8.16 -4.18 19.71
CA MET A 3 8.42 -3.24 18.61
C MET A 3 9.84 -3.40 18.13
N ARG A 4 10.00 -3.40 16.81
CA ARG A 4 11.33 -3.38 16.23
C ARG A 4 11.86 -1.95 16.18
N TYR A 5 13.08 -1.76 16.66
CA TYR A 5 13.78 -0.52 16.37
C TYR A 5 14.36 -0.58 14.97
N GLN A 6 13.70 0.09 14.03
CA GLN A 6 14.35 0.51 12.81
C GLN A 6 15.28 1.67 13.19
N THR A 7 16.54 1.37 13.44
CA THR A 7 17.55 2.42 13.47
C THR A 7 17.45 3.12 12.11
N LEU A 8 17.32 4.46 12.10
CA LEU A 8 17.95 5.21 11.01
C LEU A 8 19.37 4.66 10.95
N ASP A 9 19.74 4.04 9.84
CA ASP A 9 21.09 3.58 9.60
C ASP A 9 21.94 4.85 9.58
N LEU A 10 22.44 5.29 10.76
CA LEU A 10 23.12 6.57 10.97
C LEU A 10 24.46 6.63 10.21
N GLY A 11 24.72 5.69 9.29
CA GLY A 11 26.03 5.43 8.70
C GLY A 11 27.03 4.82 9.68
N ILE A 12 26.71 4.78 10.98
CA ILE A 12 27.48 4.13 12.04
C ILE A 12 27.02 2.67 12.15
N GLY A 13 27.05 1.96 11.01
CA GLY A 13 26.58 0.57 10.87
C GLY A 13 27.56 -0.46 11.43
N GLY A 14 28.23 -0.15 12.54
CA GLY A 14 29.12 -1.07 13.23
C GLY A 14 28.46 -1.66 14.47
N ASP A 15 28.76 -2.93 14.74
CA ASP A 15 28.49 -3.62 16.00
C ASP A 15 29.09 -2.90 17.24
N GLY A 16 29.85 -1.81 17.02
CA GLY A 16 30.48 -1.00 18.05
C GLY A 16 29.56 -0.04 18.82
N VAL A 17 28.31 0.19 18.41
CA VAL A 17 27.38 0.97 19.26
C VAL A 17 26.87 0.09 20.39
N PRO A 18 27.16 0.42 21.67
CA PRO A 18 26.73 -0.37 22.80
C PRO A 18 25.21 -0.58 22.81
N ARG A 19 24.78 -1.78 23.23
CA ARG A 19 23.36 -2.17 23.32
C ARG A 19 22.53 -1.15 24.10
N TYR A 20 23.07 -0.62 25.20
CA TYR A 20 22.35 0.35 26.02
C TYR A 20 22.03 1.63 25.22
N LEU A 21 22.96 2.18 24.43
CA LEU A 21 22.68 3.37 23.62
C LEU A 21 21.56 3.12 22.60
N LYS A 22 21.53 1.95 21.96
CA LYS A 22 20.44 1.57 21.03
C LYS A 22 19.09 1.55 21.75
N THR A 23 19.05 0.95 22.94
CA THR A 23 17.86 0.92 23.79
C THR A 23 17.40 2.31 24.21
N LEU A 24 18.34 3.17 24.65
CA LEU A 24 18.04 4.55 25.03
C LEU A 24 17.44 5.33 23.86
N MET A 25 18.10 5.29 22.71
CA MET A 25 17.65 6.03 21.52
C MET A 25 16.28 5.54 21.05
N PHE A 26 16.01 4.23 21.14
CA PHE A 26 14.69 3.69 20.84
C PHE A 26 13.61 4.27 21.75
N TYR A 27 13.78 4.15 23.08
CA TYR A 27 12.76 4.64 24.01
C TYR A 27 12.64 6.16 23.99
N TRP A 28 13.74 6.90 23.82
CA TRP A 28 13.71 8.34 23.64
C TRP A 28 12.84 8.73 22.44
N LYS A 29 13.11 8.16 21.26
CA LYS A 29 12.32 8.42 20.05
C LYS A 29 10.88 7.97 20.19
N LEU A 30 10.63 6.84 20.86
CA LEU A 30 9.27 6.36 21.12
C LEU A 30 8.52 7.36 22.01
N VAL A 31 9.11 7.79 23.12
CA VAL A 31 8.52 8.76 24.05
C VAL A 31 8.26 10.09 23.36
N GLU A 32 9.20 10.59 22.56
CA GLU A 32 9.05 11.81 21.77
C GLU A 32 7.84 11.71 20.81
N ARG A 33 7.74 10.60 20.07
CA ARG A 33 6.60 10.33 19.16
C ARG A 33 5.28 10.24 19.92
N LEU A 34 5.25 9.55 21.06
CA LEU A 34 4.04 9.42 21.87
C LEU A 34 3.60 10.78 22.45
N HIS A 35 4.53 11.62 22.90
CA HIS A 35 4.23 12.98 23.34
C HIS A 35 3.67 13.83 22.20
N TRP A 36 4.28 13.75 21.01
CA TRP A 36 3.77 14.43 19.83
C TRP A 36 2.34 14.00 19.50
N MET A 37 2.05 12.68 19.54
CA MET A 37 0.69 12.17 19.35
C MET A 37 -0.28 12.71 20.39
N VAL A 38 0.09 12.69 21.68
CA VAL A 38 -0.76 13.20 22.76
C VAL A 38 -1.07 14.68 22.57
N ALA A 39 -0.07 15.48 22.16
CA ALA A 39 -0.24 16.92 21.92
C ALA A 39 -1.06 17.21 20.66
N TYR A 40 -0.76 16.56 19.54
CA TYR A 40 -1.42 16.77 18.26
C TYR A 40 -2.88 16.31 18.30
N PHE A 41 -3.15 15.16 18.91
CA PHE A 41 -4.50 14.59 19.01
C PHE A 41 -5.37 15.22 20.10
N ALA A 42 -4.86 16.21 20.84
CA ALA A 42 -5.68 16.98 21.78
C ALA A 42 -6.83 17.73 21.10
N GLN A 43 -6.77 17.95 19.77
CA GLN A 43 -7.70 18.79 19.02
C GLN A 43 -8.53 18.04 17.96
N SER A 44 -8.38 16.72 17.80
CA SER A 44 -8.93 15.97 16.65
C SER A 44 -10.07 15.01 17.00
N ALA A 45 -10.68 14.42 15.95
CA ALA A 45 -11.88 13.58 15.98
C ALA A 45 -11.79 12.33 16.90
N LYS A 46 -12.94 11.67 17.13
CA LYS A 46 -13.12 10.54 18.08
C LYS A 46 -12.06 9.44 17.99
N LEU A 47 -11.64 9.03 16.78
CA LEU A 47 -10.61 7.99 16.55
C LEU A 47 -9.29 8.31 17.28
N PHE A 48 -8.94 9.59 17.37
CA PHE A 48 -7.68 10.02 17.95
C PHE A 48 -7.69 10.07 19.48
N ARG A 49 -8.87 9.99 20.12
CA ARG A 49 -8.98 9.88 21.58
C ARG A 49 -8.47 8.52 22.06
N ASP A 50 -8.80 7.46 21.34
CA ASP A 50 -8.34 6.11 21.69
C ASP A 50 -6.82 6.04 21.54
N TYR A 51 -6.27 6.67 20.49
CA TYR A 51 -4.82 6.71 20.28
C TYR A 51 -4.08 7.50 21.34
N ARG A 52 -4.64 8.64 21.77
CA ARG A 52 -4.10 9.41 22.89
C ARG A 52 -4.06 8.57 24.17
N HIS A 53 -5.12 7.83 24.47
CA HIS A 53 -5.17 6.99 25.68
C HIS A 53 -4.12 5.87 25.64
N VAL A 54 -4.00 5.18 24.51
CA VAL A 54 -2.94 4.16 24.31
C VAL A 54 -1.55 4.79 24.47
N ALA A 55 -1.32 5.95 23.86
CA ALA A 55 -0.05 6.64 23.97
C ALA A 55 0.29 7.04 25.42
N GLN A 56 -0.69 7.51 26.19
CA GLN A 56 -0.51 7.82 27.60
C GLN A 56 -0.17 6.59 28.44
N ILE A 57 -0.87 5.47 28.22
CA ILE A 57 -0.54 4.19 28.89
C ILE A 57 0.91 3.82 28.60
N TRP A 58 1.35 3.92 27.35
CA TRP A 58 2.71 3.54 26.98
C TRP A 58 3.76 4.48 27.57
N ILE A 59 3.53 5.80 27.54
CA ILE A 59 4.42 6.77 28.21
C ILE A 59 4.55 6.41 29.70
N SER A 60 3.44 6.12 30.38
CA SER A 60 3.45 5.76 31.80
C SER A 60 4.08 4.39 32.09
N SER A 61 4.11 3.49 31.10
CA SER A 61 4.69 2.16 31.22
C SER A 61 6.19 2.13 30.94
N ILE A 62 6.73 3.16 30.28
CA ILE A 62 8.16 3.27 30.00
C ILE A 62 8.82 3.80 31.27
N PRO A 63 9.69 3.01 31.94
CA PRO A 63 10.42 3.48 33.11
C PRO A 63 11.17 4.75 32.75
N GLY A 64 11.18 5.72 33.68
CA GLY A 64 11.80 7.03 33.47
C GLY A 64 13.18 6.87 32.84
N LEU A 65 13.46 7.68 31.81
CA LEU A 65 14.72 7.70 31.04
C LEU A 65 15.89 8.27 31.86
N ASP A 66 15.98 7.93 33.15
CA ASP A 66 17.11 8.26 34.00
C ASP A 66 18.24 7.28 33.72
N PHE A 67 19.38 7.80 33.27
CA PHE A 67 20.58 7.04 32.91
C PHE A 67 21.04 6.11 34.04
N ALA A 68 20.80 6.47 35.31
CA ALA A 68 21.23 5.71 36.46
C ALA A 68 20.49 4.37 36.64
N ASN A 69 19.28 4.23 36.07
CA ASN A 69 18.38 3.09 36.35
C ASN A 69 18.21 2.13 35.16
N MET A 70 19.03 2.27 34.13
CA MET A 70 18.80 1.63 32.85
C MET A 70 19.06 0.11 32.84
N SER A 71 19.86 -0.40 33.78
CA SER A 71 20.00 -1.83 34.05
C SER A 71 18.70 -2.46 34.53
N ASN A 72 17.91 -1.72 35.33
CA ASN A 72 16.61 -2.18 35.83
C ASN A 72 15.54 -2.19 34.72
N ILE A 73 15.66 -1.34 33.70
CA ILE A 73 14.77 -1.32 32.53
C ILE A 73 14.87 -2.62 31.71
N MET A 74 16.05 -3.25 31.68
CA MET A 74 16.21 -4.55 31.02
C MET A 74 15.63 -5.70 31.85
N ALA A 75 15.47 -5.52 33.16
CA ALA A 75 14.95 -6.53 34.08
C ALA A 75 13.42 -6.45 34.26
N HIS A 76 12.80 -5.27 34.07
CA HIS A 76 11.36 -5.10 34.17
C HIS A 76 10.64 -5.35 32.84
N GLU A 77 9.58 -6.14 32.90
CA GLU A 77 8.64 -6.33 31.81
C GLU A 77 7.92 -5.01 31.52
N THR A 78 8.40 -4.31 30.50
CA THR A 78 7.71 -3.14 29.95
C THR A 78 6.63 -3.61 28.97
N SER A 79 5.55 -2.83 28.84
CA SER A 79 4.50 -3.12 27.87
C SER A 79 4.99 -3.05 26.42
N VAL A 80 6.09 -2.36 26.17
CA VAL A 80 6.77 -2.25 24.86
C VAL A 80 8.19 -2.79 24.96
N ILE A 81 8.42 -3.96 24.35
CA ILE A 81 9.72 -4.62 24.33
C ILE A 81 10.47 -4.25 23.04
N LEU A 82 11.69 -3.74 23.20
CA LEU A 82 12.61 -3.54 22.09
C LEU A 82 13.14 -4.88 21.56
N LEU A 83 12.94 -5.13 20.27
CA LEU A 83 13.56 -6.22 19.51
C LEU A 83 14.76 -5.73 18.69
N LEU A 84 15.92 -6.32 18.96
CA LEU A 84 17.14 -6.14 18.16
C LEU A 84 17.20 -7.17 17.03
N ASN A 85 17.86 -6.82 15.90
CA ASN A 85 17.91 -7.65 14.69
C ASN A 85 18.52 -9.06 14.90
N ASN A 86 19.36 -9.21 15.92
CA ASN A 86 20.03 -10.48 16.25
C ASN A 86 19.31 -11.28 17.35
N GLU A 87 18.16 -10.82 17.85
CA GLU A 87 17.43 -11.47 18.95
C GLU A 87 16.23 -12.29 18.47
N SER A 88 16.45 -13.13 17.47
CA SER A 88 15.38 -13.96 16.89
C SER A 88 14.81 -15.01 17.83
N ALA A 89 15.64 -15.62 18.66
CA ALA A 89 15.17 -16.61 19.63
C ALA A 89 14.23 -15.95 20.65
N ARG A 90 14.64 -14.79 21.18
CA ARG A 90 13.84 -13.97 22.08
C ARG A 90 12.55 -13.48 21.41
N PHE A 91 12.61 -13.13 20.12
CA PHE A 91 11.41 -12.79 19.35
C PHE A 91 10.40 -13.93 19.35
N LEU A 92 10.82 -15.15 19.01
CA LEU A 92 9.94 -16.31 18.98
C LEU A 92 9.40 -16.67 20.36
N GLU A 93 10.24 -16.56 21.39
CA GLU A 93 9.84 -16.75 22.78
C GLU A 93 8.74 -15.77 23.17
N ILE A 94 8.89 -14.47 22.87
CA ILE A 94 7.87 -13.46 23.14
C ILE A 94 6.59 -13.78 22.36
N MET A 95 6.69 -14.01 21.05
CA MET A 95 5.52 -14.30 20.19
C MET A 95 4.84 -15.64 20.52
N SER A 96 5.53 -16.53 21.22
CA SER A 96 4.93 -17.76 21.73
C SER A 96 3.95 -17.50 22.87
N THR A 97 3.88 -16.29 23.44
CA THR A 97 2.85 -15.90 24.41
C THR A 97 1.62 -15.33 23.70
N CYS A 98 0.40 -15.59 24.20
CA CYS A 98 -0.84 -15.14 23.52
C CYS A 98 -1.15 -13.64 23.71
N GLU A 99 -0.43 -12.94 24.57
CA GLU A 99 -0.75 -11.58 25.01
C GLU A 99 0.09 -10.51 24.31
N THR A 100 1.01 -10.92 23.43
CA THR A 100 1.95 -10.00 22.80
C THR A 100 1.63 -9.79 21.33
N GLY A 101 1.50 -8.52 20.94
CA GLY A 101 1.48 -8.09 19.55
C GLY A 101 2.88 -7.71 19.07
N TYR A 102 3.18 -7.93 17.80
CA TYR A 102 4.37 -7.43 17.13
C TYR A 102 4.00 -6.24 16.23
N MET A 103 4.79 -5.18 16.30
CA MET A 103 4.56 -3.96 15.55
C MET A 103 5.83 -3.55 14.78
N ASP A 104 5.70 -3.46 13.46
CA ASP A 104 6.73 -3.06 12.50
C ASP A 104 6.05 -2.52 11.23
N THR A 105 6.80 -2.24 10.16
CA THR A 105 6.24 -1.81 8.88
C THR A 105 5.34 -2.87 8.28
N ARG A 106 4.37 -2.42 7.47
CA ARG A 106 3.42 -3.30 6.78
C ARG A 106 4.10 -4.39 5.97
N GLN A 107 5.21 -4.07 5.28
CA GLN A 107 5.98 -5.03 4.50
C GLN A 107 6.65 -6.07 5.41
N ASN A 108 7.31 -5.62 6.47
CA ASN A 108 7.98 -6.51 7.43
C ASN A 108 6.99 -7.48 8.07
N VAL A 109 5.82 -6.99 8.49
CA VAL A 109 4.75 -7.84 9.04
C VAL A 109 4.23 -8.81 7.99
N ALA A 110 4.00 -8.36 6.75
CA ALA A 110 3.51 -9.22 5.67
C ALA A 110 4.50 -10.35 5.31
N ASP A 111 5.80 -10.05 5.32
CA ASP A 111 6.86 -11.02 5.03
C ASP A 111 7.05 -12.03 6.18
N LEU A 112 6.82 -11.57 7.42
CA LEU A 112 6.95 -12.37 8.64
C LEU A 112 5.76 -13.29 8.90
N LEU A 113 4.56 -12.85 8.50
CA LEU A 113 3.30 -13.50 8.83
C LEU A 113 3.20 -14.97 8.36
N PRO A 114 3.68 -15.35 7.16
CA PRO A 114 3.67 -16.75 6.72
C PRO A 114 4.49 -17.66 7.63
N TYR A 115 5.65 -17.19 8.10
CA TYR A 115 6.51 -17.95 9.01
C TYR A 115 5.90 -18.12 10.39
N LEU A 116 5.36 -17.06 10.96
CA LEU A 116 4.69 -17.15 12.26
C LEU A 116 3.48 -18.09 12.21
N ASN A 117 2.81 -18.17 11.07
CA ASN A 117 1.67 -19.05 10.83
C ASN A 117 2.06 -20.45 10.33
N ASP A 118 3.35 -20.77 10.27
CA ASP A 118 3.85 -22.10 9.89
C ASP A 118 3.73 -23.15 11.01
N ASN A 119 2.81 -22.91 11.96
CA ASN A 119 2.34 -23.86 12.96
C ASN A 119 3.37 -24.52 13.88
N ALA A 120 4.54 -23.92 14.13
CA ALA A 120 5.41 -24.35 15.23
C ALA A 120 4.68 -24.31 16.60
N PHE A 121 3.68 -23.45 16.76
CA PHE A 121 2.99 -23.21 18.03
C PHE A 121 1.47 -23.43 18.00
N ASN A 122 0.91 -23.92 16.88
CA ASN A 122 -0.55 -24.00 16.66
C ASN A 122 -1.29 -22.66 16.91
N LYS A 123 -0.64 -21.54 16.59
CA LYS A 123 -1.18 -20.19 16.78
C LYS A 123 -1.35 -19.50 15.44
N LYS A 124 -2.46 -18.78 15.32
CA LYS A 124 -2.78 -18.00 14.13
C LYS A 124 -2.57 -16.52 14.41
N PHE A 125 -1.56 -15.96 13.77
CA PHE A 125 -1.28 -14.53 13.79
C PHE A 125 -2.05 -13.85 12.66
N VAL A 126 -2.56 -12.66 12.94
CA VAL A 126 -3.30 -11.82 11.98
C VAL A 126 -2.63 -10.45 11.95
N ALA A 127 -2.29 -9.98 10.74
CA ALA A 127 -1.81 -8.62 10.56
C ALA A 127 -3.01 -7.66 10.56
N VAL A 128 -2.91 -6.60 11.36
CA VAL A 128 -3.88 -5.50 11.42
C VAL A 128 -3.15 -4.21 11.09
N ASP A 129 -3.71 -3.43 10.17
CA ASP A 129 -3.24 -2.08 9.84
C ASP A 129 -4.15 -1.09 10.58
N ASP A 130 -3.72 -0.65 11.76
CA ASP A 130 -4.47 0.30 12.60
C ASP A 130 -4.12 1.76 12.29
N GLY A 131 -3.00 2.00 11.61
CA GLY A 131 -2.50 3.34 11.35
C GLY A 131 -2.07 4.13 12.58
N PHE A 132 -1.88 3.47 13.73
CA PHE A 132 -1.45 4.14 14.97
C PHE A 132 -0.11 4.88 14.77
N PHE A 133 0.82 4.29 14.01
CA PHE A 133 2.09 4.91 13.59
C PHE A 133 2.15 5.23 12.09
N MET A 134 1.07 5.71 11.47
CA MET A 134 1.07 6.03 10.02
C MET A 134 1.94 7.24 9.62
N GLN A 135 2.72 7.83 10.54
CA GLN A 135 3.44 9.05 10.23
C GLN A 135 4.70 8.80 9.40
N ASN A 136 4.85 9.61 8.36
CA ASN A 136 6.05 9.67 7.52
C ASN A 136 7.28 9.95 8.41
N GLU A 137 8.31 9.12 8.30
CA GLU A 137 9.63 9.41 8.85
C GLU A 137 10.20 10.65 8.15
N GLY A 138 9.83 11.81 8.67
CA GLY A 138 10.35 13.10 8.25
C GLY A 138 11.62 13.44 9.00
N TRP A 139 12.42 14.30 8.40
CA TRP A 139 13.52 14.97 9.08
C TRP A 139 12.91 16.15 9.83
N SER A 140 13.03 16.19 11.15
CA SER A 140 12.79 17.42 11.92
C SER A 140 14.09 18.22 11.94
N GLY A 141 14.03 19.47 11.50
CA GLY A 141 15.15 20.40 11.54
C GLY A 141 14.68 21.76 12.04
N ASP A 142 15.65 22.61 12.40
CA ASP A 142 15.36 23.99 12.76
C ASP A 142 14.96 24.78 11.52
N PRO A 143 13.92 25.64 11.61
CA PRO A 143 13.32 26.32 10.45
C PRO A 143 14.31 27.18 9.64
N VAL A 144 15.45 27.56 10.23
CA VAL A 144 16.46 28.42 9.59
C VAL A 144 17.37 27.64 8.62
N MET A 145 17.70 26.38 8.91
CA MET A 145 18.52 25.53 8.04
C MET A 145 17.68 24.69 7.07
N ASP A 146 16.40 24.51 7.40
CA ASP A 146 15.48 23.67 6.63
C ASP A 146 15.26 24.15 5.20
N ALA A 147 15.25 25.47 4.94
CA ALA A 147 14.87 25.96 3.61
C ALA A 147 15.81 25.49 2.49
N PHE A 148 17.12 25.39 2.73
CA PHE A 148 18.08 24.93 1.72
C PHE A 148 18.14 23.41 1.63
N ALA A 149 18.30 22.73 2.77
CA ALA A 149 18.38 21.28 2.83
C ALA A 149 17.10 20.63 2.28
N TYR A 150 15.94 21.14 2.66
CA TYR A 150 14.65 20.67 2.18
C TYR A 150 14.47 20.87 0.67
N LYS A 151 14.89 22.02 0.12
CA LYS A 151 14.85 22.25 -1.35
C LYS A 151 15.70 21.24 -2.10
N ARG A 152 16.92 20.94 -1.61
CA ARG A 152 17.81 19.95 -2.21
C ARG A 152 17.25 18.53 -2.07
N LEU A 153 16.76 18.16 -0.90
CA LEU A 153 16.14 16.86 -0.66
C LEU A 153 14.91 16.67 -1.55
N LYS A 154 14.05 17.68 -1.66
CA LYS A 154 12.89 17.68 -2.54
C LYS A 154 13.29 17.43 -3.99
N PHE A 155 14.35 18.08 -4.48
CA PHE A 155 14.87 17.85 -5.83
C PHE A 155 15.37 16.40 -6.03
N VAL A 156 16.09 15.84 -5.06
CA VAL A 156 16.59 14.46 -5.11
C VAL A 156 15.44 13.44 -5.10
N ILE A 157 14.37 13.71 -4.34
CA ILE A 157 13.17 12.87 -4.32
C ILE A 157 12.39 13.01 -5.64
N SER A 158 12.12 14.24 -6.09
CA SER A 158 11.31 14.51 -7.28
C SER A 158 11.98 14.09 -8.59
N SER A 159 13.31 14.06 -8.65
CA SER A 159 14.08 13.57 -9.79
C SER A 159 14.12 12.04 -9.89
N GLY A 160 13.64 11.31 -8.86
CA GLY A 160 13.70 9.85 -8.80
C GLY A 160 15.06 9.28 -8.40
N ILE A 161 16.08 10.13 -8.15
CA ILE A 161 17.41 9.69 -7.70
C ILE A 161 17.30 8.92 -6.38
N TYR A 162 16.49 9.43 -5.44
CA TYR A 162 16.24 8.72 -4.18
C TYR A 162 15.64 7.32 -4.40
N ALA A 163 14.68 7.19 -5.30
CA ALA A 163 14.05 5.90 -5.61
C ALA A 163 15.07 4.93 -6.22
N TYR A 164 15.94 5.41 -7.11
CA TYR A 164 17.04 4.63 -7.68
C TYR A 164 18.03 4.16 -6.60
N TRP A 165 18.48 5.06 -5.72
CA TRP A 165 19.38 4.72 -4.61
C TRP A 165 18.76 3.74 -3.63
N ASN A 166 17.48 3.93 -3.27
CA ASN A 166 16.76 3.00 -2.41
C ASN A 166 16.64 1.61 -3.05
N ALA A 167 16.31 1.54 -4.35
CA ALA A 167 16.25 0.27 -5.07
C ALA A 167 17.62 -0.42 -5.16
N TRP A 168 18.67 0.34 -5.44
CA TRP A 168 20.05 -0.16 -5.47
C TRP A 168 20.52 -0.65 -4.10
N TYR A 169 20.29 0.13 -3.04
CA TYR A 169 20.63 -0.24 -1.67
C TYR A 169 19.91 -1.52 -1.24
N ARG A 170 18.61 -1.65 -1.54
CA ARG A 170 17.84 -2.87 -1.26
C ARG A 170 18.37 -4.10 -1.99
N ARG A 171 18.97 -3.94 -3.17
CA ARG A 171 19.60 -5.05 -3.91
C ARG A 171 20.92 -5.48 -3.26
N ILE A 172 21.75 -4.52 -2.83
CA ILE A 172 23.06 -4.80 -2.24
C ILE A 172 22.92 -5.34 -0.82
N LYS A 173 22.04 -4.72 -0.03
CA LYS A 173 21.81 -5.04 1.36
C LYS A 173 20.32 -5.29 1.55
N PRO A 174 19.81 -6.46 1.11
CA PRO A 174 18.42 -6.81 1.34
C PRO A 174 18.16 -6.75 2.84
N PHE A 175 17.06 -6.10 3.21
CA PHE A 175 16.68 -5.96 4.60
C PHE A 175 16.25 -7.34 5.12
N LYS A 176 17.20 -8.07 5.69
CA LYS A 176 16.92 -9.37 6.29
C LYS A 176 16.20 -9.11 7.60
N LEU A 177 14.91 -9.48 7.65
CA LEU A 177 14.10 -9.25 8.83
C LEU A 177 14.75 -9.91 10.06
N PHE A 178 15.26 -11.14 9.86
CA PHE A 178 16.18 -11.79 10.78
C PHE A 178 17.05 -12.82 10.03
N HIS A 179 18.24 -13.12 10.53
CA HIS A 179 19.18 -14.04 9.87
C HIS A 179 18.71 -15.49 9.81
N HIS A 180 17.80 -15.92 10.69
CA HIS A 180 17.28 -17.29 10.71
C HIS A 180 16.28 -17.59 9.58
N TYR A 181 15.69 -16.57 8.95
CA TYR A 181 14.81 -16.77 7.79
C TYR A 181 15.55 -17.22 6.55
N ASP A 182 16.86 -17.01 6.45
CA ASP A 182 17.65 -17.43 5.28
C ASP A 182 17.61 -18.96 5.07
N LYS A 183 17.34 -19.74 6.13
CA LYS A 183 17.25 -21.21 6.09
C LYS A 183 15.83 -21.74 6.13
N TRP A 184 14.83 -20.87 6.26
CA TRP A 184 13.45 -21.31 6.26
C TRP A 184 13.03 -21.69 4.84
N THR A 185 12.99 -22.98 4.58
CA THR A 185 12.31 -23.53 3.41
C THR A 185 10.83 -23.27 3.64
N HIS A 186 10.25 -22.39 2.81
CA HIS A 186 8.83 -22.07 2.85
C HIS A 186 8.01 -23.34 3.10
N PRO A 187 7.01 -23.27 3.98
CA PRO A 187 6.28 -24.45 4.31
C PRO A 187 5.53 -24.96 3.11
N THR A 188 5.65 -26.27 2.92
CA THR A 188 4.65 -27.11 2.28
C THR A 188 3.39 -27.09 3.14
N ILE A 189 2.78 -25.93 3.33
CA ILE A 189 1.42 -25.86 3.79
C ILE A 189 0.63 -26.44 2.61
N GLU A 190 0.09 -27.65 2.77
CA GLU A 190 -1.05 -28.08 1.97
C GLU A 190 -2.00 -26.90 1.97
N ALA A 191 -2.23 -26.29 0.81
CA ALA A 191 -2.90 -25.00 0.71
C ALA A 191 -4.29 -25.07 1.34
N PHE A 192 -4.36 -24.89 2.66
CA PHE A 192 -5.58 -24.82 3.42
C PHE A 192 -6.16 -23.46 3.11
N THR A 193 -6.82 -23.40 1.95
CA THR A 193 -7.89 -22.48 1.56
C THR A 193 -7.87 -21.20 2.37
N LYS A 194 -6.77 -20.45 2.26
CA LYS A 194 -6.79 -19.02 2.50
C LYS A 194 -7.85 -18.54 1.53
N LEU A 195 -9.01 -18.16 2.07
CA LEU A 195 -10.19 -17.85 1.30
C LEU A 195 -9.75 -16.82 0.25
N ASP A 196 -9.52 -17.27 -0.98
CA ASP A 196 -9.04 -16.44 -2.07
C ASP A 196 -10.18 -15.49 -2.41
N PHE A 197 -10.28 -14.41 -1.65
CA PHE A 197 -11.14 -13.28 -1.98
C PHE A 197 -10.82 -12.80 -3.39
N ASN A 198 -9.56 -12.95 -3.82
CA ASN A 198 -9.15 -12.68 -5.19
C ASN A 198 -9.82 -13.60 -6.22
N SER A 199 -10.08 -14.87 -5.90
CA SER A 199 -10.70 -15.83 -6.84
C SER A 199 -12.21 -15.58 -6.98
N LYS A 200 -12.92 -15.30 -5.88
CA LYS A 200 -14.38 -15.04 -5.91
C LYS A 200 -14.74 -13.65 -6.44
N VAL A 201 -13.91 -12.64 -6.18
CA VAL A 201 -14.13 -11.30 -6.70
C VAL A 201 -13.74 -11.22 -8.19
N ALA A 202 -12.66 -11.91 -8.60
CA ALA A 202 -12.26 -11.96 -10.01
C ALA A 202 -13.34 -12.60 -10.89
N THR A 203 -13.97 -13.70 -10.46
CA THR A 203 -15.06 -14.33 -11.24
C THR A 203 -16.25 -13.39 -11.42
N GLY A 204 -16.59 -12.58 -10.41
CA GLY A 204 -17.60 -11.52 -10.53
C GLY A 204 -17.25 -10.49 -11.61
N PHE A 205 -16.00 -10.01 -11.64
CA PHE A 205 -15.55 -9.07 -12.67
C PHE A 205 -15.53 -9.69 -14.07
N TYR A 206 -15.18 -10.98 -14.22
CA TYR A 206 -15.22 -11.68 -15.50
C TYR A 206 -16.65 -11.80 -16.05
N VAL A 207 -17.61 -12.21 -15.22
CA VAL A 207 -19.02 -12.32 -15.63
C VAL A 207 -19.57 -10.95 -16.03
N TYR A 208 -19.24 -9.90 -15.26
CA TYR A 208 -19.63 -8.53 -15.59
C TYR A 208 -19.02 -8.05 -16.91
N GLY A 209 -17.72 -8.31 -17.14
CA GLY A 209 -17.04 -7.95 -18.37
C GLY A 209 -17.61 -8.63 -19.62
N ILE A 210 -17.93 -9.93 -19.54
CA ILE A 210 -18.55 -10.69 -20.64
C ILE A 210 -19.95 -10.14 -20.96
N CYS A 211 -20.74 -9.80 -19.95
CA CYS A 211 -22.06 -9.21 -20.11
C CYS A 211 -22.00 -7.85 -20.85
N LEU A 212 -21.08 -6.97 -20.45
CA LEU A 212 -20.86 -5.68 -21.12
C LEU A 212 -20.42 -5.85 -22.58
N LEU A 213 -19.51 -6.80 -22.85
CA LEU A 213 -19.07 -7.10 -24.20
C LEU A 213 -20.24 -7.56 -25.08
N PHE A 214 -21.10 -8.43 -24.56
CA PHE A 214 -22.27 -8.93 -25.27
C PHE A 214 -23.27 -7.81 -25.58
N CYS A 215 -23.55 -6.93 -24.61
CA CYS A 215 -24.41 -5.76 -24.83
C CYS A 215 -23.86 -4.82 -25.91
N LEU A 216 -22.55 -4.58 -25.94
CA LEU A 216 -21.90 -3.77 -26.98
C LEU A 216 -22.02 -4.42 -28.36
N LEU A 217 -21.86 -5.74 -28.48
CA LEU A 217 -22.02 -6.45 -29.74
C LEU A 217 -23.45 -6.36 -30.28
N VAL A 218 -24.45 -6.55 -29.43
CA VAL A 218 -25.87 -6.40 -29.80
C VAL A 218 -26.17 -4.97 -30.27
N LEU A 219 -25.66 -3.96 -29.55
CA LEU A 219 -25.82 -2.56 -29.93
C LEU A 219 -25.18 -2.26 -31.29
N CYS A 220 -23.96 -2.76 -31.54
CA CYS A 220 -23.29 -2.63 -32.84
C CYS A 220 -24.08 -3.29 -33.97
N LEU A 221 -24.63 -4.50 -33.75
CA LEU A 221 -25.46 -5.19 -34.74
C LEU A 221 -26.75 -4.41 -35.04
N GLU A 222 -27.41 -3.86 -34.01
CA GLU A 222 -28.60 -3.03 -34.20
C GLU A 222 -28.29 -1.76 -35.01
N LEU A 223 -27.15 -1.10 -34.74
CA LEU A 223 -26.72 0.05 -35.51
C LEU A 223 -26.47 -0.32 -36.97
N VAL A 224 -25.78 -1.42 -37.25
CA VAL A 224 -25.52 -1.88 -38.63
C VAL A 224 -26.82 -2.19 -39.37
N VAL A 225 -27.79 -2.86 -38.72
CA VAL A 225 -29.09 -3.16 -39.32
C VAL A 225 -29.91 -1.89 -39.58
N LYS A 226 -29.97 -0.97 -38.61
CA LYS A 226 -30.71 0.31 -38.77
C LYS A 226 -30.07 1.19 -39.83
N PHE A 227 -28.76 1.38 -39.81
CA PHE A 227 -28.05 2.18 -40.82
C PHE A 227 -28.12 1.54 -42.21
N GLY A 228 -28.00 0.21 -42.31
CA GLY A 228 -28.16 -0.52 -43.58
C GLY A 228 -29.57 -0.37 -44.17
N SER A 229 -30.61 -0.46 -43.34
CA SER A 229 -32.01 -0.29 -43.76
C SER A 229 -32.30 1.14 -44.23
N VAL A 230 -31.80 2.15 -43.51
CA VAL A 230 -31.92 3.56 -43.90
C VAL A 230 -31.19 3.83 -45.22
N HIS A 231 -30.00 3.28 -45.41
CA HIS A 231 -29.23 3.45 -46.65
C HIS A 231 -29.92 2.76 -47.85
N GLY A 232 -30.51 1.57 -47.64
CA GLY A 232 -31.31 0.88 -48.65
C GLY A 232 -32.53 1.67 -49.11
N ASN A 233 -33.26 2.29 -48.17
CA ASN A 233 -34.40 3.13 -48.48
C ASN A 233 -33.98 4.44 -49.20
N PHE A 234 -32.88 5.06 -48.78
CA PHE A 234 -32.35 6.25 -49.45
C PHE A 234 -31.92 5.98 -50.89
N ARG A 235 -31.29 4.82 -51.15
CA ARG A 235 -30.89 4.40 -52.51
C ARG A 235 -32.09 4.16 -53.43
N LYS A 236 -33.20 3.63 -52.91
CA LYS A 236 -34.46 3.48 -53.66
C LYS A 236 -35.07 4.85 -54.01
N LEU A 237 -34.97 5.82 -53.10
CA LEU A 237 -35.50 7.17 -53.31
C LEU A 237 -34.70 7.96 -54.35
N ILE A 238 -33.36 7.87 -54.33
CA ILE A 238 -32.50 8.47 -55.37
C ILE A 238 -32.76 7.86 -56.75
N THR A 239 -32.89 6.53 -56.84
CA THR A 239 -33.15 5.87 -58.13
C THR A 239 -34.56 6.18 -58.65
N GLY A 240 -35.54 6.37 -57.77
CA GLY A 240 -36.86 6.89 -58.13
C GLY A 240 -36.81 8.31 -58.70
N MET A 241 -36.13 9.25 -58.02
CA MET A 241 -36.01 10.63 -58.49
C MET A 241 -35.31 10.74 -59.85
N ARG A 242 -34.26 9.93 -60.11
CA ARG A 242 -33.58 9.91 -61.42
C ARG A 242 -34.53 9.52 -62.56
N LYS A 243 -35.39 8.51 -62.35
CA LYS A 243 -36.38 8.09 -63.36
C LYS A 243 -37.40 9.20 -63.66
N THR A 244 -37.85 9.95 -62.65
CA THR A 244 -38.81 11.05 -62.87
C THR A 244 -38.18 12.19 -63.67
N ILE A 245 -36.90 12.52 -63.41
CA ILE A 245 -36.18 13.56 -64.15
C ILE A 245 -35.95 13.15 -65.61
N ASP A 246 -35.60 11.88 -65.88
CA ASP A 246 -35.42 11.39 -67.26
C ASP A 246 -36.73 11.41 -68.06
N VAL A 247 -37.88 11.16 -67.43
CA VAL A 247 -39.20 11.25 -68.07
C VAL A 247 -39.55 12.71 -68.40
N GLN A 248 -39.27 13.65 -67.49
CA GLN A 248 -39.53 15.08 -67.72
C GLN A 248 -38.65 15.63 -68.87
N CYS A 249 -37.36 15.31 -68.90
CA CYS A 249 -36.44 15.72 -69.97
C CYS A 249 -36.82 15.15 -71.36
N LYS A 250 -37.44 13.96 -71.41
CA LYS A 250 -37.91 13.39 -72.68
C LYS A 250 -39.19 14.05 -73.18
N SER A 251 -40.03 14.56 -72.27
CA SER A 251 -41.23 15.33 -72.61
C SER A 251 -40.88 16.71 -73.19
N ASP A 252 -39.92 17.41 -72.60
CA ASP A 252 -39.57 18.78 -73.01
C ASP A 252 -38.79 18.83 -74.34
N ASN A 253 -38.03 17.78 -74.67
CA ASN A 253 -37.37 17.65 -75.97
C ASN A 253 -38.33 17.32 -77.14
N CYS A 254 -39.57 16.92 -76.86
CA CYS A 254 -40.59 16.76 -77.92
C CYS A 254 -41.29 18.08 -78.28
N ALA A 255 -41.18 19.12 -77.45
CA ALA A 255 -41.82 20.41 -77.70
C ALA A 255 -41.07 21.30 -78.72
N ASN A 256 -39.79 21.02 -78.99
CA ASN A 256 -38.96 21.83 -79.91
C ASN A 256 -38.96 21.35 -81.38
N MET A 257 -39.81 20.39 -81.76
CA MET A 257 -39.82 19.84 -83.13
C MET A 257 -40.98 20.35 -84.02
N TYR A 258 -41.74 21.36 -83.57
CA TYR A 258 -42.88 21.92 -84.32
C TYR A 258 -42.68 23.36 -84.85
N TYR A 259 -41.46 23.90 -84.79
CA TYR A 259 -41.12 25.18 -85.41
C TYR A 259 -39.86 25.05 -86.27
N ARG A 260 -40.00 24.46 -87.46
CA ARG A 260 -39.17 24.81 -88.62
C ARG A 260 -39.79 24.36 -89.92
#